data_AF-A0A1A2DJ45-F1
#
_entry.id   AF-A0A1A2DJ45-F1
#
_cell.length_a   1.000
_cell.length_b   1.000
_cell.length_c   1.000
_cell.angle_alpha   90.00
_cell.angle_beta   90.00
_cell.angle_gamma   90.00
#
_symmetry.space_group_name_H-M   'P 1'
#
loop_
_entity.id
_entity.type
_entity.pdbx_description
1 polymer ?
#
loop_
_entity_poly.entity_id
_entity_poly.type
_entity_poly.pdbx_seq_one_letter_code
_entity_poly.pdbx_strand_id
1 'polypeptide(L)'
;MTKLLLVLLCGVGIAISAPAPALADEGMYLTEVRKNVKASLTDGQAFQLGQVACEAIRDGLNAGLSFGSARANADRAVGRAQNEMGLSLSMPDGMFLVEAAEHQLC
;
A
#
# COMPACT_ATOMS: atom_id res chain seq x y z
N MET A 1 37.16 54.44 8.69
CA MET A 1 36.12 54.43 9.75
C MET A 1 34.76 54.57 9.12
N THR A 2 34.01 53.47 8.97
CA THR A 2 32.53 53.49 9.03
C THR A 2 32.06 52.06 9.33
N LYS A 3 31.56 51.88 10.55
CA LYS A 3 30.85 50.70 11.05
C LYS A 3 29.44 50.70 10.44
N LEU A 4 28.95 49.56 9.97
CA LEU A 4 27.51 49.27 9.81
C LEU A 4 27.33 47.74 9.99
N LEU A 5 26.92 47.28 11.18
CA LEU A 5 25.54 46.85 11.53
C LEU A 5 24.99 45.81 10.52
N LEU A 6 25.15 44.50 10.77
CA LEU A 6 24.35 43.65 11.66
C LEU A 6 22.91 43.44 11.15
N VAL A 7 22.70 42.35 10.39
CA VAL A 7 21.39 41.71 10.20
C VAL A 7 21.60 40.20 10.27
N LEU A 8 21.35 39.63 11.45
CA LEU A 8 21.13 38.19 11.62
C LEU A 8 19.80 37.86 10.92
N LEU A 9 19.86 37.19 9.77
CA LEU A 9 18.73 36.41 9.28
C LEU A 9 18.75 35.06 10.01
N CYS A 10 18.03 34.98 11.13
CA CYS A 10 17.50 33.72 11.62
C CYS A 10 16.50 33.22 10.58
N GLY A 11 17.01 32.49 9.58
CA GLY A 11 16.18 31.66 8.72
C GLY A 11 15.62 30.53 9.57
N VAL A 12 14.49 30.78 10.22
CA VAL A 12 13.62 29.72 10.74
C VAL A 12 13.14 28.97 9.51
N GLY A 13 13.88 27.93 9.13
CA GLY A 13 13.41 26.94 8.18
C GLY A 13 12.16 26.32 8.79
N ILE A 14 11.00 26.76 8.31
CA ILE A 14 9.74 26.06 8.52
C ILE A 14 9.95 24.72 7.83
N ALA A 15 10.37 23.71 8.61
CA ALA A 15 10.30 22.33 8.17
C ALA A 15 8.83 22.07 7.90
N ILE A 16 8.48 22.11 6.62
CA ILE A 16 7.18 21.70 6.11
C ILE A 16 7.11 20.23 6.48
N SER A 17 6.52 19.93 7.63
CA SER A 17 6.17 18.58 8.02
C SER A 17 5.15 18.12 6.97
N ALA A 18 5.63 17.41 5.95
CA ALA A 18 4.77 16.61 5.11
C ALA A 18 3.90 15.78 6.07
N PRO A 19 2.57 15.71 5.86
CA PRO A 19 1.75 14.81 6.65
C PRO A 19 2.38 13.42 6.56
N ALA A 20 2.63 12.80 7.71
CA ALA A 20 3.10 11.42 7.74
C ALA A 20 2.16 10.63 6.82
N PRO A 21 2.68 9.83 5.85
CA PRO A 21 1.80 8.94 5.12
C PRO A 21 1.04 8.14 6.17
N ALA A 22 -0.29 8.04 6.02
CA ALA A 22 -1.06 7.07 6.80
C ALA A 22 -0.28 5.76 6.68
N LEU A 23 0.30 5.31 7.79
CA LEU A 23 1.25 4.20 7.77
C LEU A 23 0.44 3.00 7.30
N ALA A 24 0.69 2.55 6.07
CA ALA A 24 0.29 1.22 5.63
C ALA A 24 0.71 0.25 6.76
N ASP A 25 -0.28 -0.34 7.42
CA ASP A 25 -0.02 -1.14 8.61
C ASP A 25 0.23 -2.57 8.16
N GLU A 26 1.49 -2.81 7.74
CA GLU A 26 1.97 -4.12 7.32
C GLU A 26 1.70 -5.18 8.41
N GLY A 27 1.82 -4.82 9.69
CA GLY A 27 1.57 -5.73 10.81
C GLY A 27 0.12 -6.17 10.89
N MET A 28 -0.81 -5.24 10.73
CA MET A 28 -2.25 -5.51 10.70
C MET A 28 -2.64 -6.28 9.44
N TYR A 29 -2.11 -5.89 8.28
CA TYR A 29 -2.30 -6.60 7.02
C TYR A 29 -1.89 -8.07 7.12
N LEU A 30 -0.65 -8.35 7.54
CA LEU A 30 -0.15 -9.72 7.67
C LEU A 30 -0.95 -10.51 8.72
N THR A 31 -1.43 -9.84 9.77
CA THR A 31 -2.29 -10.47 10.78
C THR A 31 -3.65 -10.88 10.21
N GLU A 32 -4.28 -10.03 9.40
CA GLU A 32 -5.54 -10.36 8.73
C GLU A 32 -5.36 -11.48 7.69
N VAL A 33 -4.29 -11.42 6.90
CA VAL A 33 -3.97 -12.46 5.91
C VAL A 33 -3.78 -13.81 6.60
N ARG A 34 -2.97 -13.89 7.66
CA ARG A 34 -2.76 -15.15 8.40
C ARG A 34 -4.04 -15.73 9.00
N LYS A 35 -5.02 -14.89 9.32
CA LYS A 35 -6.30 -15.31 9.90
C LYS A 35 -7.24 -15.89 8.84
N ASN A 36 -7.32 -15.23 7.68
CA ASN A 36 -8.37 -15.48 6.69
C ASN A 36 -7.89 -16.29 5.48
N VAL A 37 -6.63 -16.15 5.07
CA VAL A 37 -6.04 -16.88 3.94
C VAL A 37 -5.55 -18.25 4.39
N LYS A 38 -5.94 -19.30 3.66
CA LYS A 38 -5.56 -20.69 3.93
C LYS A 38 -4.34 -21.14 3.14
N ALA A 39 -4.02 -20.44 2.06
CA ALA A 39 -2.80 -20.66 1.32
C ALA A 39 -1.56 -20.48 2.22
N SER A 40 -0.60 -21.39 2.09
CA SER A 40 0.68 -21.25 2.79
C SER A 40 1.51 -20.18 2.08
N LEU A 41 1.59 -19.00 2.69
CA LEU A 41 2.35 -17.85 2.21
C LEU A 41 3.43 -17.50 3.23
N THR A 42 4.62 -17.16 2.76
CA THR A 42 5.55 -16.40 3.59
C THR A 42 5.05 -14.97 3.76
N ASP A 43 5.42 -14.30 4.87
CA ASP A 43 5.05 -12.91 5.10
C ASP A 43 5.48 -12.01 3.92
N GLY A 44 6.65 -12.25 3.33
CA GLY A 44 7.12 -11.53 2.14
C GLY A 44 6.25 -11.73 0.90
N GLN A 45 5.78 -12.97 0.65
CA GLN A 45 4.85 -13.25 -0.46
C GLN A 45 3.49 -12.61 -0.24
N ALA A 46 2.95 -12.72 0.99
CA ALA A 46 1.70 -12.07 1.36
C ALA A 46 1.81 -10.56 1.13
N PHE A 47 2.83 -9.92 1.70
CA PHE A 47 3.04 -8.48 1.56
C PHE A 47 3.20 -8.05 0.10
N GLN A 48 3.95 -8.79 -0.71
CA GLN A 48 4.12 -8.48 -2.12
C GLN A 48 2.80 -8.55 -2.90
N LEU A 49 1.97 -9.56 -2.65
CA LEU A 49 0.63 -9.65 -3.24
C LEU A 49 -0.28 -8.51 -2.75
N GLY A 50 -0.16 -8.11 -1.48
CA GLY A 50 -0.88 -6.97 -0.91
C GLY A 50 -0.53 -5.65 -1.58
N GLN A 51 0.75 -5.40 -1.82
CA GLN A 51 1.22 -4.23 -2.57
C GLN A 51 0.67 -4.22 -4.00
N VAL A 52 0.69 -5.37 -4.70
CA VAL A 52 0.10 -5.50 -6.05
C VAL A 52 -1.40 -5.19 -6.03
N ALA A 53 -2.13 -5.69 -5.03
CA ALA A 53 -3.55 -5.38 -4.88
C ALA A 53 -3.75 -3.88 -4.70
N CYS A 54 -2.99 -3.28 -3.81
CA CYS A 54 -3.14 -1.89 -3.45
C CYS A 54 -2.81 -0.92 -4.60
N GLU A 55 -1.71 -1.18 -5.30
CA GLU A 55 -1.34 -0.43 -6.51
C GLU A 55 -2.42 -0.55 -7.58
N ALA A 56 -2.97 -1.75 -7.81
CA ALA A 56 -4.03 -1.94 -8.78
C ALA A 56 -5.33 -1.21 -8.40
N ILE A 57 -5.69 -1.13 -7.11
CA ILE A 57 -6.82 -0.32 -6.63
C ILE A 57 -6.56 1.15 -6.92
N ARG A 58 -5.42 1.67 -6.46
CA ARG A 58 -5.02 3.08 -6.63
C ARG A 58 -5.01 3.48 -8.11
N ASP A 59 -4.40 2.66 -8.95
CA ASP A 59 -4.30 2.93 -10.39
C ASP A 59 -5.67 2.88 -11.08
N GLY A 60 -6.54 1.97 -10.65
CA GLY A 60 -7.93 1.92 -11.11
C GLY A 60 -8.72 3.19 -10.75
N LEU A 61 -8.59 3.65 -9.50
CA LEU A 61 -9.24 4.89 -9.06
C LEU A 61 -8.68 6.11 -9.79
N ASN A 62 -7.36 6.19 -9.98
CA ASN A 62 -6.71 7.25 -10.76
C ASN A 62 -7.15 7.26 -12.23
N ALA A 63 -7.49 6.10 -12.79
CA ALA A 63 -8.05 5.95 -14.13
C ALA A 63 -9.56 6.27 -14.22
N GLY A 64 -10.19 6.68 -13.11
CA GLY A 64 -11.60 7.04 -13.04
C GLY A 64 -12.56 5.85 -12.90
N LEU A 65 -12.06 4.66 -12.53
CA LEU A 65 -12.91 3.51 -12.24
C LEU A 65 -13.67 3.69 -10.93
N SER A 66 -14.85 3.08 -10.85
CA SER A 66 -15.51 2.90 -9.56
C SER A 66 -14.67 2.00 -8.66
N PHE A 67 -14.79 2.18 -7.35
CA PHE A 67 -14.05 1.39 -6.37
C PHE A 67 -14.24 -0.12 -6.55
N GLY A 68 -15.48 -0.58 -6.76
CA GLY A 68 -15.76 -2.00 -7.03
C GLY A 68 -15.08 -2.52 -8.31
N SER A 69 -14.95 -1.69 -9.34
CA SER A 69 -14.22 -2.05 -10.57
C SER A 69 -12.70 -2.08 -10.35
N ALA A 70 -12.17 -1.14 -9.57
CA ALA A 70 -10.77 -1.11 -9.17
C ALA A 70 -10.40 -2.34 -8.33
N ARG A 71 -11.27 -2.74 -7.39
CA ARG A 71 -11.11 -3.97 -6.60
C ARG A 71 -11.13 -5.22 -7.48
N ALA A 72 -12.09 -5.32 -8.41
CA ALA A 72 -12.11 -6.44 -9.37
C ALA A 72 -10.85 -6.48 -10.25
N ASN A 73 -10.25 -5.33 -10.56
CA ASN A 73 -8.95 -5.27 -11.25
C ASN A 73 -7.81 -5.79 -10.36
N ALA A 74 -7.83 -5.43 -9.08
CA ALA A 74 -6.87 -5.91 -8.09
C ALA A 74 -6.94 -7.43 -7.90
N ASP A 75 -8.14 -8.03 -7.83
CA ASP A 75 -8.32 -9.49 -7.81
C ASP A 75 -7.63 -10.16 -9.00
N ARG A 76 -7.76 -9.58 -10.19
CA ARG A 76 -7.09 -10.09 -11.41
C ARG A 76 -5.58 -9.87 -11.37
N ALA A 77 -5.11 -8.75 -10.81
CA ALA A 77 -3.70 -8.45 -10.67
C ALA A 77 -3.02 -9.43 -9.69
N VAL A 78 -3.61 -9.64 -8.52
CA VAL A 78 -3.19 -10.66 -7.55
C VAL A 78 -3.22 -12.04 -8.18
N GLY A 79 -4.27 -12.37 -8.94
CA GLY A 79 -4.40 -13.61 -9.70
C GLY A 79 -3.24 -13.86 -10.67
N ARG A 80 -2.73 -12.83 -11.34
CA ARG A 80 -1.54 -12.95 -12.20
C ARG A 80 -0.25 -13.07 -11.39
N ALA A 81 -0.07 -12.18 -10.41
CA ALA A 81 1.13 -12.13 -9.58
C ALA A 81 1.36 -13.45 -8.81
N GLN A 82 0.30 -14.07 -8.29
CA GLN A 82 0.43 -15.36 -7.61
C GLN A 82 0.95 -16.47 -8.54
N ASN A 83 0.51 -16.48 -9.80
CA ASN A 83 0.94 -17.48 -10.78
C ASN A 83 2.42 -17.27 -11.13
N GLU A 84 2.85 -16.01 -11.26
CA GLU A 84 4.24 -15.63 -11.49
C GLU A 84 5.16 -16.04 -10.32
N MET A 85 4.64 -16.02 -9.09
CA MET A 85 5.33 -16.47 -7.89
C MET A 85 5.30 -18.00 -7.68
N GLY A 86 4.63 -18.76 -8.57
CA GLY A 86 4.44 -20.20 -8.41
C GLY A 86 3.53 -20.57 -7.23
N LEU A 87 2.66 -19.64 -6.82
CA LEU A 87 1.66 -19.83 -5.77
C LEU A 87 0.35 -20.35 -6.37
N SER A 88 -0.44 -21.03 -5.54
CA SER A 88 -1.76 -21.56 -5.91
C SER A 88 -2.79 -21.15 -4.86
N LEU A 89 -3.00 -19.84 -4.72
CA LEU A 89 -4.09 -19.32 -3.89
C LEU A 89 -5.43 -19.70 -4.53
N SER A 90 -6.36 -20.14 -3.69
CA SER A 90 -7.75 -20.27 -4.11
C SER A 90 -8.34 -18.89 -4.43
N MET A 91 -9.43 -18.85 -5.21
CA MET A 91 -10.13 -17.59 -5.48
C MET A 91 -10.56 -16.87 -4.18
N PRO A 92 -11.13 -17.55 -3.17
CA PRO A 92 -11.42 -16.95 -1.87
C PRO A 92 -10.18 -16.38 -1.17
N ASP A 93 -9.05 -17.09 -1.19
CA ASP A 93 -7.80 -16.62 -0.59
C ASP A 93 -7.32 -15.32 -1.24
N GLY A 94 -7.37 -15.25 -2.57
CA GLY A 94 -7.02 -14.05 -3.33
C GLY A 94 -7.92 -12.86 -2.98
N MET A 95 -9.24 -13.08 -2.87
CA MET A 95 -10.19 -12.02 -2.52
C MET A 95 -10.00 -11.49 -1.09
N PHE A 96 -9.74 -12.37 -0.12
CA PHE A 96 -9.44 -11.95 1.26
C PHE A 96 -8.13 -11.18 1.34
N LEU A 97 -7.14 -11.56 0.54
CA LEU A 97 -5.87 -10.85 0.46
C LEU A 97 -6.07 -9.43 -0.09
N VAL A 98 -6.86 -9.27 -1.16
CA VAL A 98 -7.20 -7.96 -1.72
C VAL A 98 -8.00 -7.12 -0.73
N GLU A 99 -8.93 -7.71 0.02
CA GLU A 99 -9.67 -7.01 1.07
C GLU A 99 -8.78 -6.47 2.18
N ALA A 100 -7.87 -7.30 2.67
CA ALA A 100 -6.92 -6.88 3.71
C ALA A 100 -6.02 -5.76 3.20
N ALA A 101 -5.56 -5.84 1.94
CA ALA A 101 -4.74 -4.80 1.33
C ALA A 101 -5.50 -3.48 1.19
N GLU A 102 -6.75 -3.54 0.75
CA GLU A 102 -7.64 -2.38 0.65
C GLU A 102 -7.78 -1.65 1.99
N HIS A 103 -7.99 -2.37 3.09
CA HIS A 103 -8.24 -1.77 4.40
C HIS A 103 -6.97 -1.30 5.12
N GLN A 104 -5.83 -1.97 4.88
CA GLN A 104 -4.64 -1.80 5.70
C GLN A 104 -3.46 -1.14 4.96
N LEU A 105 -3.45 -1.15 3.62
CA LEU A 105 -2.29 -0.72 2.83
C LEU A 105 -2.50 0.52 1.92
N CYS A 106 -3.74 0.98 1.65
CA CYS A 106 -4.03 1.90 0.52
C CYS A 106 -4.34 3.40 0.78
#